data_AF-A0A2H3KHC3-F1
#
_entry.id   AF-A0A2H3KHC3-F1
#
_cell.length_a   1.000
_cell.length_b   1.000
_cell.length_c   1.000
_cell.angle_alpha   90.00
_cell.angle_beta   90.00
_cell.angle_gamma   90.00
#
_symmetry.space_group_name_H-M   'P 1'
#
loop_
_entity.id
_entity.type
_entity.pdbx_description
1 polymer ?
#
loop_
_entity_poly.entity_id
_entity_poly.type
_entity_poly.pdbx_seq_one_letter_code
_entity_poly.pdbx_strand_id
1 'polypeptide(L)'
;MSTIFDLAARLLAYQAGRAIPTRRSSALMADPIPAFAIAPIRMVAEQVVYALAYGDPDDKPEIVLTWNPLDRDAGFLEPFAAALDRYLSDCVTAGEMPRVWLAHTAALEVIELLGHRYRTNRSVGPELQRMGAQCRLLAEETTFAGQQIVAVAGSLLAGHVATGQSPSEDLHLGALLAWIDPPAGTAVVDAAAQAALAPAAAMLARAADDRVEQLRARVASGRLREPAARVEAEAIIRAELLREWNLLVQARRAFWTLGLTQGPELTKLSAESFKRVAWQIDRNYGSPARPRSLAQRLDELTYAQELAAYADVADDPIVRATALSAGRVLDATIINRDQPRRGFQPCTLTLETCQQVLRVRAGTQLQLRGARVVGRITEVRELNAGQSVQLTLVITTGVRNPHLPAPGQRTDWMEPEPADLRYQKRQVYERMAASADTRVMGDTLPLARPQPADDDLATIARRLRR
;
A
#
# COMPACT_ATOMS: atom_id res chain seq x y z
N MET A 1 -21.85 -10.19 -0.18
CA MET A 1 -22.38 -9.05 0.63
C MET A 1 -21.61 -7.76 0.37
N SER A 2 -20.27 -7.75 0.29
CA SER A 2 -19.47 -6.61 -0.26
C SER A 2 -20.00 -6.09 -1.61
N THR A 3 -20.58 -6.99 -2.41
CA THR A 3 -21.09 -6.73 -3.76
C THR A 3 -22.33 -5.85 -3.86
N ILE A 4 -23.21 -5.77 -2.85
CA ILE A 4 -24.46 -4.98 -2.98
C ILE A 4 -24.19 -3.48 -2.78
N PHE A 5 -23.40 -3.12 -1.77
CA PHE A 5 -23.02 -1.72 -1.53
C PHE A 5 -22.18 -1.16 -2.68
N ASP A 6 -21.22 -1.95 -3.17
CA ASP A 6 -20.41 -1.58 -4.33
C ASP A 6 -21.27 -1.40 -5.59
N LEU A 7 -22.14 -2.38 -5.90
CA LEU A 7 -23.04 -2.29 -7.05
C LEU A 7 -23.97 -1.07 -6.96
N ALA A 8 -24.54 -0.80 -5.78
CA ALA A 8 -25.38 0.36 -5.56
C ALA A 8 -24.60 1.68 -5.78
N ALA A 9 -23.37 1.77 -5.26
CA ALA A 9 -22.52 2.94 -5.44
C ALA A 9 -22.16 3.16 -6.92
N ARG A 10 -21.85 2.09 -7.66
CA ARG A 10 -21.56 2.14 -9.10
C ARG A 10 -22.77 2.56 -9.93
N LEU A 11 -23.96 2.02 -9.63
CA LEU A 11 -25.20 2.43 -10.30
C LEU A 11 -25.52 3.92 -10.04
N LEU A 12 -25.33 4.38 -8.79
CA LEU A 12 -25.49 5.79 -8.44
C LEU A 12 -24.47 6.67 -9.16
N ALA A 13 -23.21 6.22 -9.28
CA ALA A 13 -22.18 6.93 -10.02
C ALA A 13 -22.56 7.09 -11.49
N TYR A 14 -22.97 6.00 -12.13
CA TYR A 14 -23.44 6.00 -13.51
C TYR A 14 -24.62 6.97 -13.72
N GLN A 15 -25.65 6.91 -12.86
CA GLN A 15 -26.81 7.80 -12.94
C GLN A 15 -26.45 9.27 -12.70
N ALA A 16 -25.54 9.54 -11.77
CA ALA A 16 -25.11 10.89 -11.43
C ALA A 16 -24.11 11.48 -12.44
N GLY A 17 -23.56 10.66 -13.34
CA GLY A 17 -22.51 11.07 -14.27
C GLY A 17 -21.21 11.50 -13.58
N ARG A 18 -20.92 10.98 -12.40
CA ARG A 18 -19.72 11.32 -11.60
C ARG A 18 -19.39 10.22 -10.60
N ALA A 19 -18.14 10.19 -10.14
CA ALA A 19 -17.70 9.27 -9.10
C ALA A 19 -18.44 9.52 -7.78
N ILE A 20 -18.74 8.44 -7.04
CA ILE A 20 -19.38 8.49 -5.72
C ILE A 20 -18.39 8.03 -4.66
N PRO A 21 -18.12 8.81 -3.60
CA PRO A 21 -17.27 8.37 -2.50
C PRO A 21 -17.81 7.11 -1.82
N THR A 22 -16.96 6.10 -1.69
CA THR A 22 -17.22 4.84 -0.97
C THR A 22 -16.61 4.83 0.43
N ARG A 23 -15.86 5.88 0.78
CA ARG A 23 -15.27 6.14 2.07
C ARG A 23 -15.57 7.57 2.53
N ARG A 24 -15.52 7.82 3.84
CA ARG A 24 -15.58 9.16 4.44
C ARG A 24 -14.27 9.56 5.11
N SER A 25 -13.44 8.59 5.47
CA SER A 25 -12.10 8.87 5.98
C SER A 25 -11.03 8.62 4.92
N SER A 26 -9.91 9.32 5.07
CA SER A 26 -8.73 9.13 4.25
C SER A 26 -8.00 7.86 4.67
N ALA A 27 -7.46 7.10 3.72
CA ALA A 27 -6.47 6.05 4.01
C ALA A 27 -5.07 6.61 4.25
N LEU A 28 -4.85 7.90 3.99
CA LEU A 28 -3.56 8.57 4.15
C LEU A 28 -3.61 9.76 5.13
N MET A 29 -2.56 9.89 5.93
CA MET A 29 -2.21 11.15 6.58
C MET A 29 -1.95 12.24 5.55
N ALA A 30 -2.15 13.50 5.95
CA ALA A 30 -1.84 14.68 5.13
C ALA A 30 -0.42 14.56 4.57
N ASP A 31 -0.22 15.14 3.38
CA ASP A 31 1.11 15.18 2.80
C ASP A 31 2.07 15.95 3.72
N PRO A 32 3.27 15.41 3.97
CA PRO A 32 4.36 16.19 4.54
C PRO A 32 4.79 17.26 3.52
N ILE A 33 5.48 18.29 4.00
CA ILE A 33 6.05 19.32 3.15
C ILE A 33 7.58 19.27 3.31
N PRO A 34 8.34 18.91 2.26
CA PRO A 34 7.90 18.57 0.91
C PRO A 34 7.41 17.12 0.76
N ALA A 35 6.52 16.89 -0.21
CA ALA A 35 6.25 15.56 -0.76
C ALA A 35 7.20 15.30 -1.95
N PHE A 36 7.39 14.04 -2.31
CA PHE A 36 8.20 13.66 -3.48
C PHE A 36 7.34 12.87 -4.46
N ALA A 37 7.44 13.13 -5.75
CA ALA A 37 6.71 12.42 -6.79
C ALA A 37 7.67 11.79 -7.79
N ILE A 38 7.28 10.64 -8.35
CA ILE A 38 8.05 9.95 -9.39
C ILE A 38 7.10 9.48 -10.49
N ALA A 39 7.36 9.92 -11.72
CA ALA A 39 6.66 9.51 -12.93
C ALA A 39 7.66 8.84 -13.89
N PRO A 40 7.71 7.50 -13.93
CA PRO A 40 8.57 6.76 -14.83
C PRO A 40 7.95 6.50 -16.20
N ILE A 41 8.80 6.35 -17.20
CA ILE A 41 8.48 5.68 -18.46
C ILE A 41 9.48 4.55 -18.66
N ARG A 42 8.99 3.34 -18.96
CA ARG A 42 9.80 2.18 -19.35
C ARG A 42 9.49 1.75 -20.78
N MET A 43 10.46 1.08 -21.39
CA MET A 43 10.30 0.40 -22.66
C MET A 43 9.45 -0.87 -22.49
N VAL A 44 8.55 -1.11 -23.44
CA VAL A 44 7.62 -2.25 -23.39
C VAL A 44 8.37 -3.58 -23.46
N ALA A 45 9.33 -3.71 -24.38
CA ALA A 45 9.95 -4.98 -24.73
C ALA A 45 10.97 -5.50 -23.70
N GLU A 46 11.81 -4.63 -23.12
CA GLU A 46 13.03 -5.04 -22.39
C GLU A 46 13.03 -4.68 -20.90
N GLN A 47 11.90 -4.15 -20.38
CA GLN A 47 11.81 -3.67 -19.01
C GLN A 47 13.02 -2.78 -18.63
N VAL A 48 13.25 -1.73 -19.42
CA VAL A 48 14.29 -0.73 -19.15
C VAL A 48 13.66 0.65 -19.04
N VAL A 49 14.15 1.47 -18.13
CA VAL A 49 13.64 2.83 -17.93
C VAL A 49 14.16 3.75 -19.04
N TYR A 50 13.23 4.44 -19.68
CA TYR A 50 13.49 5.49 -20.67
C TYR A 50 13.81 6.81 -20.00
N ALA A 51 12.96 7.18 -19.05
CA ALA A 51 12.97 8.49 -18.44
C ALA A 51 12.24 8.48 -17.10
N LEU A 52 12.59 9.43 -16.25
CA LEU A 52 11.94 9.72 -14.98
C LEU A 52 11.71 11.22 -14.89
N ALA A 53 10.48 11.61 -14.53
CA ALA A 53 10.20 12.92 -13.97
C ALA A 53 10.07 12.76 -12.46
N TYR A 54 10.72 13.63 -11.69
CA TYR A 54 10.72 13.56 -10.23
C TYR A 54 10.85 14.95 -9.58
N GLY A 55 10.52 15.03 -8.29
CA GLY A 55 10.62 16.26 -7.50
C GLY A 55 9.37 16.51 -6.66
N ASP A 56 9.20 17.75 -6.20
CA ASP A 56 7.97 18.16 -5.51
C ASP A 56 6.79 18.16 -6.51
N PRO A 57 5.67 17.47 -6.23
CA PRO A 57 4.50 17.43 -7.12
C PRO A 57 3.85 18.80 -7.36
N ASP A 58 4.11 19.80 -6.52
CA ASP A 58 3.57 21.15 -6.64
C ASP A 58 4.47 22.07 -7.50
N ASP A 59 5.67 21.61 -7.87
CA ASP A 59 6.64 22.31 -8.71
C ASP A 59 6.83 21.69 -10.11
N LYS A 60 7.66 22.33 -10.94
CA LYS A 60 8.11 21.76 -12.21
C LYS A 60 9.05 20.57 -11.96
N PRO A 61 8.84 19.40 -12.59
CA PRO A 61 9.68 18.25 -12.35
C PRO A 61 11.08 18.42 -12.93
N GLU A 62 12.05 17.84 -12.22
CA GLU A 62 13.33 17.48 -12.82
C GLU A 62 13.14 16.25 -13.71
N ILE A 63 13.91 16.18 -14.81
CA ILE A 63 13.77 15.12 -15.81
C ILE A 63 15.14 14.55 -16.13
N VAL A 64 15.25 13.23 -15.96
CA VAL A 64 16.34 12.42 -16.50
C VAL A 64 15.81 11.53 -17.61
N LEU A 65 16.54 11.40 -18.72
CA LEU A 65 16.13 10.56 -19.85
C LEU A 65 17.33 10.06 -20.64
N THR A 66 17.13 8.97 -21.38
CA THR A 66 18.04 8.48 -22.40
C THR A 66 17.29 8.19 -23.70
N TRP A 67 17.89 8.55 -24.83
CA TRP A 67 17.32 8.21 -26.15
C TRP A 67 17.57 6.75 -26.53
N ASN A 68 18.56 6.10 -25.90
CA ASN A 68 18.91 4.69 -26.11
C ASN A 68 18.99 3.95 -24.77
N PRO A 69 17.86 3.38 -24.27
CA PRO A 69 17.82 2.69 -22.99
C PRO A 69 18.52 1.32 -23.02
N LEU A 70 18.87 0.81 -24.20
CA LEU A 70 19.60 -0.45 -24.35
C LEU A 70 21.09 -0.32 -24.05
N ASP A 71 21.60 0.91 -24.02
CA ASP A 71 22.96 1.15 -23.56
C ASP A 71 23.08 0.76 -22.09
N ARG A 72 24.19 0.10 -21.76
CA ARG A 72 24.48 -0.32 -20.37
C ARG A 72 24.81 0.86 -19.45
N ASP A 73 24.87 2.06 -20.00
CA ASP A 73 25.13 3.28 -19.25
C ASP A 73 23.87 3.73 -18.49
N ALA A 74 23.96 3.68 -17.17
CA ALA A 74 22.92 4.12 -16.26
C ALA A 74 23.23 5.49 -15.63
N GLY A 75 24.32 6.16 -16.03
CA GLY A 75 24.76 7.42 -15.46
C GLY A 75 23.70 8.53 -15.58
N PHE A 76 22.82 8.47 -16.57
CA PHE A 76 21.71 9.42 -16.69
C PHE A 76 20.76 9.40 -15.48
N LEU A 77 20.73 8.34 -14.67
CA LEU A 77 19.91 8.22 -13.46
C LEU A 77 20.57 8.84 -12.20
N GLU A 78 21.84 9.24 -12.25
CA GLU A 78 22.57 9.80 -11.10
C GLU A 78 21.89 11.04 -10.49
N PRO A 79 21.35 12.00 -11.26
CA PRO A 79 20.63 13.13 -10.69
C PRO A 79 19.39 12.71 -9.88
N PHE A 80 18.64 11.72 -10.38
CA PHE A 80 17.50 11.14 -9.67
C PHE A 80 17.95 10.41 -8.39
N ALA A 81 19.03 9.63 -8.48
CA ALA A 81 19.61 8.94 -7.33
C ALA A 81 19.97 9.92 -6.20
N ALA A 82 20.64 11.02 -6.53
CA ALA A 82 21.03 12.04 -5.58
C ALA A 82 19.82 12.78 -4.98
N ALA A 83 18.78 13.06 -5.77
CA ALA A 83 17.57 13.73 -5.31
C ALA A 83 16.76 12.84 -4.36
N LEU A 84 16.56 11.56 -4.71
CA LEU A 84 15.86 10.60 -3.87
C LEU A 84 16.58 10.37 -2.55
N ASP A 85 17.91 10.24 -2.59
CA ASP A 85 18.70 10.03 -1.38
C ASP A 85 18.63 11.20 -0.41
N ARG A 86 18.74 12.41 -0.95
CA ARG A 86 18.59 13.64 -0.18
C ARG A 86 17.22 13.71 0.47
N TYR A 87 16.15 13.53 -0.31
CA TYR A 87 14.78 13.57 0.20
C TYR A 87 14.55 12.61 1.36
N LEU A 88 14.90 11.34 1.18
CA LEU A 88 14.67 10.31 2.20
C LEU A 88 15.55 10.54 3.45
N SER A 89 16.82 10.92 3.26
CA SER A 89 17.75 11.16 4.36
C SER A 89 17.35 12.39 5.19
N ASP A 90 16.91 13.47 4.53
CA ASP A 90 16.47 14.70 5.18
C ASP A 90 15.21 14.45 6.01
N CYS A 91 14.21 13.72 5.48
CA CYS A 91 13.02 13.33 6.22
C CYS A 91 13.36 12.54 7.49
N VAL A 92 14.20 11.50 7.36
CA VAL A 92 14.61 10.68 8.52
C VAL A 92 15.37 11.51 9.55
N THR A 93 16.29 12.38 9.10
CA THR A 93 17.07 13.26 9.98
C THR A 93 16.18 14.25 10.73
N ALA A 94 15.14 14.77 10.07
CA ALA A 94 14.16 15.67 10.67
C ALA A 94 13.16 14.95 11.60
N GLY A 95 13.12 13.61 11.58
CA GLY A 95 12.08 12.85 12.27
C GLY A 95 10.71 12.93 11.60
N GLU A 96 10.69 13.28 10.31
CA GLU A 96 9.49 13.48 9.51
C GLU A 96 9.25 12.30 8.57
N MET A 97 7.99 11.94 8.38
CA MET A 97 7.63 10.81 7.52
C MET A 97 7.77 11.20 6.04
N PRO A 98 8.59 10.49 5.23
CA PRO A 98 8.64 10.75 3.80
C PRO A 98 7.35 10.27 3.12
N ARG A 99 6.95 10.98 2.06
CA ARG A 99 5.82 10.66 1.19
C ARG A 99 6.25 10.65 -0.27
N VAL A 100 6.19 9.48 -0.90
CA VAL A 100 6.50 9.29 -2.33
C VAL A 100 5.22 8.99 -3.11
N TRP A 101 4.84 9.88 -4.02
CA TRP A 101 3.69 9.73 -4.91
C TRP A 101 4.07 9.04 -6.22
N LEU A 102 3.20 8.15 -6.67
CA LEU A 102 3.25 7.45 -7.94
C LEU A 102 1.86 7.51 -8.59
N ALA A 103 1.80 7.61 -9.92
CA ALA A 103 0.51 7.67 -10.63
C ALA A 103 -0.31 6.38 -10.42
N HIS A 104 0.29 5.24 -10.74
CA HIS A 104 -0.38 3.94 -10.80
C HIS A 104 0.59 2.79 -10.46
N THR A 105 0.06 1.58 -10.28
CA THR A 105 0.84 0.38 -9.92
C THR A 105 1.94 0.05 -10.94
N ALA A 106 1.72 0.32 -12.23
CA ALA A 106 2.77 0.14 -13.25
C ALA A 106 4.00 1.04 -13.03
N ALA A 107 3.84 2.19 -12.37
CA ALA A 107 4.96 3.05 -11.98
C ALA A 107 5.72 2.43 -10.80
N LEU A 108 5.01 1.84 -9.84
CA LEU A 108 5.60 1.10 -8.73
C LEU A 108 6.42 -0.11 -9.23
N GLU A 109 5.94 -0.83 -10.24
CA GLU A 109 6.70 -1.91 -10.88
C GLU A 109 8.04 -1.42 -11.46
N VAL A 110 8.06 -0.20 -12.03
CA VAL A 110 9.31 0.40 -12.51
C VAL A 110 10.26 0.72 -11.35
N ILE A 111 9.75 1.25 -10.24
CA ILE A 111 10.56 1.47 -9.04
C ILE A 111 11.12 0.14 -8.52
N GLU A 112 10.30 -0.90 -8.42
CA GLU A 112 10.76 -2.23 -7.99
C GLU A 112 11.83 -2.80 -8.93
N LEU A 113 11.65 -2.63 -10.25
CA LEU A 113 12.63 -3.01 -11.27
C LEU A 113 13.96 -2.28 -11.10
N LEU A 114 13.95 -0.96 -10.88
CA LEU A 114 15.17 -0.18 -10.56
C LEU A 114 15.86 -0.75 -9.32
N GLY A 115 15.07 -1.11 -8.31
CA GLY A 115 15.59 -1.72 -7.09
C GLY A 115 16.30 -3.05 -7.32
N HIS A 116 15.69 -3.95 -8.10
CA HIS A 116 16.30 -5.22 -8.48
C HIS A 116 17.56 -5.04 -9.32
N ARG A 117 17.53 -4.11 -10.28
CA ARG A 117 18.61 -3.93 -11.24
C ARG A 117 19.86 -3.32 -10.62
N TYR A 118 19.72 -2.34 -9.73
CA TYR A 118 20.88 -1.54 -9.30
C TYR A 118 21.39 -1.87 -7.90
N ARG A 119 20.54 -2.34 -6.97
CA ARG A 119 20.92 -2.52 -5.55
C ARG A 119 22.17 -3.37 -5.34
N THR A 120 22.32 -4.46 -6.10
CA THR A 120 23.45 -5.39 -5.97
C THR A 120 24.41 -5.35 -7.16
N ASN A 121 24.22 -4.38 -8.07
CA ASN A 121 25.00 -4.32 -9.29
C ASN A 121 26.35 -3.63 -9.04
N ARG A 122 27.43 -4.43 -9.07
CA ARG A 122 28.80 -3.96 -8.85
C ARG A 122 29.38 -3.18 -10.04
N SER A 123 28.72 -3.18 -11.19
CA SER A 123 29.18 -2.46 -12.39
C SER A 123 28.76 -0.99 -12.41
N VAL A 124 27.95 -0.53 -11.45
CA VAL A 124 27.51 0.85 -11.33
C VAL A 124 28.12 1.52 -10.10
N GLY A 125 28.13 2.85 -10.09
CA GLY A 125 28.63 3.64 -8.97
C GLY A 125 27.81 3.43 -7.68
N PRO A 126 28.38 3.80 -6.50
CA PRO A 126 27.73 3.62 -5.21
C PRO A 126 26.40 4.39 -5.08
N GLU A 127 26.28 5.54 -5.76
CA GLU A 127 25.05 6.34 -5.78
C GLU A 127 23.88 5.57 -6.41
N LEU A 128 24.11 4.91 -7.55
CA LEU A 128 23.09 4.09 -8.22
C LEU A 128 22.78 2.80 -7.43
N GLN A 129 23.77 2.20 -6.76
CA GLN A 129 23.50 1.07 -5.85
C GLN A 129 22.58 1.49 -4.70
N ARG A 130 22.85 2.65 -4.10
CA ARG A 130 22.05 3.22 -3.02
C ARG A 130 20.64 3.57 -3.49
N MET A 131 20.49 4.19 -4.66
CA MET A 131 19.19 4.40 -5.31
C MET A 131 18.44 3.08 -5.51
N GLY A 132 19.11 2.02 -5.99
CA GLY A 132 18.51 0.70 -6.10
C GLY A 132 18.03 0.16 -4.74
N ALA A 133 18.81 0.36 -3.68
CA ALA A 133 18.42 -0.03 -2.34
C ALA A 133 17.18 0.74 -1.83
N GLN A 134 17.11 2.05 -2.10
CA GLN A 134 15.97 2.92 -1.78
C GLN A 134 14.72 2.57 -2.57
N CYS A 135 14.85 2.35 -3.88
CA CYS A 135 13.75 1.91 -4.72
C CYS A 135 13.18 0.57 -4.24
N ARG A 136 14.06 -0.36 -3.84
CA ARG A 136 13.65 -1.63 -3.24
C ARG A 136 12.93 -1.44 -1.90
N LEU A 137 13.42 -0.55 -1.04
CA LEU A 137 12.76 -0.18 0.21
C LEU A 137 11.34 0.34 -0.04
N LEU A 138 11.16 1.29 -0.97
CA LEU A 138 9.85 1.84 -1.31
C LEU A 138 8.90 0.74 -1.82
N ALA A 139 9.38 -0.13 -2.70
CA ALA A 139 8.59 -1.27 -3.18
C ALA A 139 8.20 -2.23 -2.04
N GLU A 140 9.14 -2.61 -1.18
CA GLU A 140 8.88 -3.48 -0.04
C GLU A 140 7.92 -2.85 0.97
N GLU A 141 7.94 -1.52 1.14
CA GLU A 141 7.04 -0.84 2.06
C GLU A 141 5.58 -0.95 1.62
N THR A 142 5.30 -0.96 0.30
CA THR A 142 3.93 -1.13 -0.22
C THR A 142 3.28 -2.48 0.13
N THR A 143 4.08 -3.47 0.55
CA THR A 143 3.57 -4.77 1.00
C THR A 143 2.89 -4.72 2.37
N PHE A 144 3.15 -3.67 3.16
CA PHE A 144 2.47 -3.46 4.43
C PHE A 144 1.13 -2.79 4.23
N ALA A 145 0.07 -3.43 4.73
CA ALA A 145 -1.25 -2.82 4.77
C ALA A 145 -1.24 -1.52 5.60
N GLY A 146 -1.93 -0.50 5.11
CA GLY A 146 -2.07 0.80 5.78
C GLY A 146 -0.77 1.64 5.84
N GLN A 147 0.30 1.24 5.13
CA GLN A 147 1.53 2.01 5.07
C GLN A 147 1.31 3.44 4.56
N GLN A 148 2.15 4.36 5.03
CA GLN A 148 1.99 5.80 4.84
C GLN A 148 3.17 6.46 4.08
N ILE A 149 3.97 5.69 3.36
CA ILE A 149 5.17 6.20 2.67
C ILE A 149 4.91 6.35 1.18
N VAL A 150 4.43 5.29 0.52
CA VAL A 150 4.23 5.27 -0.93
C VAL A 150 2.75 5.45 -1.26
N ALA A 151 2.40 6.56 -1.89
CA ALA A 151 1.05 6.87 -2.31
C ALA A 151 0.87 6.54 -3.81
N VAL A 152 0.22 5.42 -4.12
CA VAL A 152 -0.15 5.07 -5.51
C VAL A 152 -1.52 5.67 -5.80
N ALA A 153 -1.56 6.79 -6.51
CA ALA A 153 -2.75 7.62 -6.65
C ALA A 153 -3.95 6.88 -7.24
N GLY A 154 -3.76 6.09 -8.31
CA GLY A 154 -4.82 5.29 -8.91
C GLY A 154 -5.43 4.27 -7.94
N SER A 155 -4.59 3.54 -7.18
CA SER A 155 -5.07 2.59 -6.17
C SER A 155 -5.79 3.27 -5.02
N LEU A 156 -5.32 4.45 -4.60
CA LEU A 156 -5.97 5.25 -3.57
C LEU A 156 -7.34 5.71 -4.05
N LEU A 157 -7.43 6.33 -5.23
CA LEU A 157 -8.70 6.79 -5.79
C LEU A 157 -9.70 5.63 -5.97
N ALA A 158 -9.28 4.52 -6.60
CA ALA A 158 -10.12 3.35 -6.80
C ALA A 158 -10.62 2.72 -5.47
N GLY A 159 -9.87 2.88 -4.38
CA GLY A 159 -10.28 2.45 -3.04
C GLY A 159 -11.23 3.39 -2.30
N HIS A 160 -11.43 4.62 -2.79
CA HIS A 160 -12.22 5.67 -2.10
C HIS A 160 -13.42 6.16 -2.91
N VAL A 161 -13.49 5.85 -4.20
CA VAL A 161 -14.64 6.19 -5.04
C VAL A 161 -15.11 4.99 -5.85
N ALA A 162 -16.41 4.95 -6.15
CA ALA A 162 -17.01 4.09 -7.16
C ALA A 162 -17.32 4.92 -8.40
N THR A 163 -17.06 4.36 -9.58
CA THR A 163 -17.45 4.95 -10.87
C THR A 163 -18.59 4.15 -11.51
N GLY A 164 -19.15 4.65 -12.62
CA GLY A 164 -20.08 3.88 -13.42
C GLY A 164 -19.42 2.81 -14.32
N GLN A 165 -18.10 2.67 -14.28
CA GLN A 165 -17.34 1.71 -15.09
C GLN A 165 -17.22 0.34 -14.39
N SER A 166 -16.63 -0.63 -15.08
CA SER A 166 -16.22 -1.90 -14.47
C SER A 166 -14.99 -1.73 -13.56
N PRO A 167 -14.79 -2.61 -12.55
CA PRO A 167 -13.61 -2.56 -11.70
C PRO A 167 -12.27 -2.66 -12.46
N SER A 168 -12.25 -3.32 -13.62
CA SER A 168 -11.06 -3.38 -14.47
C SER A 168 -10.75 -2.06 -15.18
N GLU A 169 -11.78 -1.30 -15.55
CA GLU A 169 -11.62 0.03 -16.17
C GLU A 169 -11.20 1.09 -15.13
N ASP A 170 -11.59 0.92 -13.87
CA ASP A 170 -11.12 1.78 -12.76
C ASP A 170 -9.60 1.70 -12.54
N LEU A 171 -8.91 0.70 -13.11
CA LEU A 171 -7.45 0.62 -13.11
C LEU A 171 -6.80 1.63 -14.06
N HIS A 172 -7.55 2.17 -15.03
CA HIS A 172 -7.05 3.21 -15.94
C HIS A 172 -7.18 4.59 -15.29
N LEU A 173 -6.08 5.12 -14.75
CA LEU A 173 -6.08 6.37 -13.99
C LEU A 173 -6.73 7.55 -14.73
N GLY A 174 -6.44 7.75 -16.02
CA GLY A 174 -7.06 8.83 -16.80
C GLY A 174 -8.59 8.72 -16.90
N ALA A 175 -9.12 7.49 -17.01
CA ALA A 175 -10.55 7.25 -17.08
C ALA A 175 -11.19 7.47 -15.71
N LEU A 176 -10.54 6.99 -14.63
CA LEU A 176 -10.96 7.24 -13.26
C LEU A 176 -11.03 8.75 -12.93
N LEU A 177 -10.04 9.53 -13.36
CA LEU A 177 -10.04 10.98 -13.16
C LEU A 177 -11.17 11.68 -13.93
N ALA A 178 -11.49 11.23 -15.14
CA ALA A 178 -12.63 11.75 -15.89
C ALA A 178 -13.96 11.54 -15.14
N TRP A 179 -14.09 10.51 -14.30
CA TRP A 179 -15.27 10.34 -13.44
C TRP A 179 -15.27 11.25 -12.21
N ILE A 180 -14.09 11.57 -11.67
CA ILE A 180 -13.98 12.40 -10.46
C ILE A 180 -14.18 13.88 -10.80
N ASP A 181 -13.53 14.34 -11.86
CA ASP A 181 -13.59 15.73 -12.34
C ASP A 181 -13.91 15.73 -13.85
N PRO A 182 -15.19 15.51 -14.22
CA PRO A 182 -15.57 15.39 -15.62
C PRO A 182 -15.34 16.70 -16.39
N PRO A 183 -14.75 16.65 -17.60
CA PRO A 183 -14.59 17.82 -18.44
C PRO A 183 -15.94 18.49 -18.74
N ALA A 184 -15.99 19.82 -18.64
CA ALA A 184 -17.20 20.57 -18.92
C ALA A 184 -17.69 20.34 -20.36
N GLY A 185 -18.98 20.04 -20.51
CA GLY A 185 -19.63 19.87 -21.82
C GLY A 185 -19.46 18.50 -22.48
N THR A 186 -18.77 17.55 -21.85
CA THR A 186 -18.61 16.18 -22.36
C THR A 186 -19.29 15.19 -21.42
N ALA A 187 -19.99 14.19 -21.96
CA ALA A 187 -20.53 13.11 -21.12
C ALA A 187 -19.38 12.34 -20.47
N VAL A 188 -19.49 12.06 -19.16
CA VAL A 188 -18.43 11.40 -18.38
C VAL A 188 -17.96 10.08 -19.00
N VAL A 189 -18.88 9.32 -19.60
CA VAL A 189 -18.60 8.04 -20.25
C VAL A 189 -17.72 8.25 -21.48
N ASP A 190 -18.00 9.26 -22.29
CA ASP A 190 -17.21 9.59 -23.48
C ASP A 190 -15.83 10.13 -23.09
N ALA A 191 -15.76 10.98 -22.05
CA ALA A 191 -14.51 11.49 -21.52
C ALA A 191 -13.62 10.36 -20.97
N ALA A 192 -14.20 9.43 -20.22
CA ALA A 192 -13.50 8.27 -19.69
C ALA A 192 -13.03 7.32 -20.81
N ALA A 193 -13.88 7.03 -21.79
CA ALA A 193 -13.53 6.21 -22.95
C ALA A 193 -12.38 6.84 -23.77
N GLN A 194 -12.42 8.16 -23.98
CA GLN A 194 -11.36 8.88 -24.67
C GLN A 194 -10.05 8.86 -23.86
N ALA A 195 -10.11 9.03 -22.54
CA ALA A 195 -8.95 8.95 -21.67
C ALA A 195 -8.34 7.54 -21.68
N ALA A 196 -9.16 6.50 -21.77
CA ALA A 196 -8.74 5.10 -21.85
C ALA A 196 -8.01 4.72 -23.16
N LEU A 197 -7.98 5.61 -24.17
CA LEU A 197 -7.17 5.41 -25.37
C LEU A 197 -5.68 5.68 -25.15
N ALA A 198 -5.33 6.42 -24.10
CA ALA A 198 -3.95 6.57 -23.68
C ALA A 198 -3.45 5.26 -23.06
N PRO A 199 -2.14 4.96 -23.08
CA PRO A 199 -1.61 3.84 -22.33
C PRO A 199 -1.90 4.00 -20.84
N ALA A 200 -2.44 2.95 -20.22
CA ALA A 200 -2.72 2.90 -18.79
C ALA A 200 -1.45 2.78 -17.91
N ALA A 201 -0.27 2.74 -18.52
CA ALA A 201 0.98 2.29 -17.90
C ALA A 201 2.13 3.23 -18.25
N ALA A 202 3.11 3.29 -17.33
CA ALA A 202 4.42 3.95 -17.42
C ALA A 202 5.22 3.60 -18.69
N MET A 203 4.69 3.94 -19.86
CA MET A 203 5.12 3.51 -21.19
C MET A 203 4.79 4.62 -22.19
N LEU A 204 5.54 4.65 -23.29
CA LEU A 204 5.22 5.53 -24.41
C LEU A 204 3.92 5.07 -25.09
N ALA A 205 3.15 6.03 -25.60
CA ALA A 205 2.09 5.72 -26.54
C ALA A 205 2.67 4.99 -27.77
N ARG A 206 1.92 4.04 -28.34
CA ARG A 206 2.41 3.21 -29.46
C ARG A 206 2.99 4.03 -30.60
N ALA A 207 2.30 5.11 -31.01
CA ALA A 207 2.80 5.97 -32.08
C ALA A 207 4.10 6.71 -31.73
N ALA A 208 4.27 7.07 -30.45
CA ALA A 208 5.50 7.68 -29.95
C ALA A 208 6.64 6.67 -29.90
N ASP A 209 6.39 5.45 -29.40
CA ASP A 209 7.36 4.35 -29.37
C ASP A 209 7.81 3.96 -30.78
N ASP A 210 6.86 3.75 -31.70
CA ASP A 210 7.13 3.46 -33.12
C ASP A 210 7.98 4.56 -33.76
N ARG A 211 7.72 5.84 -33.44
CA ARG A 211 8.50 6.96 -33.97
C ARG A 211 9.92 6.98 -33.43
N VAL A 212 10.10 6.77 -32.12
CA VAL A 212 11.42 6.69 -31.49
C VAL A 212 12.23 5.54 -32.09
N GLU A 213 11.63 4.38 -32.29
CA GLU A 213 12.30 3.22 -32.88
C GLU A 213 12.65 3.44 -34.36
N GLN A 214 11.77 4.08 -35.14
CA GLN A 214 12.09 4.50 -36.51
C GLN A 214 13.29 5.44 -36.57
N LEU A 215 13.41 6.39 -35.62
CA LEU A 215 14.55 7.30 -35.54
C LEU A 215 15.85 6.53 -35.29
N ARG A 216 15.84 5.57 -34.35
CA ARG A 216 17.00 4.69 -34.10
C ARG A 216 17.37 3.85 -35.29
N ALA A 217 16.41 3.19 -35.93
CA ALA A 217 16.65 2.36 -37.11
C ALA A 217 17.24 3.17 -38.28
N ARG A 218 16.82 4.43 -38.45
CA ARG A 218 17.38 5.34 -39.45
C ARG A 218 18.80 5.77 -39.13
N VAL A 219 19.15 5.96 -37.85
CA VAL A 219 20.54 6.22 -37.42
C VAL A 219 21.40 4.96 -37.65
N ALA A 220 20.94 3.79 -37.21
CA ALA A 220 21.66 2.52 -37.36
C ALA A 220 21.92 2.16 -38.84
N SER A 221 21.00 2.53 -39.75
CA SER A 221 21.16 2.34 -41.20
C SER A 221 21.95 3.46 -41.89
N GLY A 222 22.46 4.45 -41.16
CA GLY A 222 23.20 5.59 -41.71
C GLY A 222 22.35 6.59 -42.51
N ARG A 223 21.02 6.44 -42.49
CA ARG A 223 20.05 7.28 -43.24
C ARG A 223 19.71 8.59 -42.53
N LEU A 224 20.14 8.76 -41.29
CA LEU A 224 19.94 9.97 -40.49
C LEU A 224 21.15 10.19 -39.59
N ARG A 225 21.53 11.45 -39.37
CA ARG A 225 22.59 11.79 -38.42
C ARG A 225 22.05 11.68 -36.99
N GLU A 226 22.82 11.03 -36.12
CA GLU A 226 22.46 10.79 -34.72
C GLU A 226 22.02 12.05 -33.95
N PRO A 227 22.71 13.20 -34.02
CA PRO A 227 22.34 14.36 -33.20
C PRO A 227 20.90 14.86 -33.46
N ALA A 228 20.47 14.87 -34.72
CA ALA A 228 19.13 15.31 -35.09
C ALA A 228 18.06 14.29 -34.64
N ALA A 229 18.33 13.00 -34.85
CA ALA A 229 17.44 11.92 -34.44
C ALA A 229 17.27 11.89 -32.91
N ARG A 230 18.38 12.09 -32.19
CA ARG A 230 18.42 12.14 -30.72
C ARG A 230 17.56 13.27 -30.18
N VAL A 231 17.75 14.50 -30.67
CA VAL A 231 16.95 15.66 -30.24
C VAL A 231 15.45 15.41 -30.44
N GLU A 232 15.07 14.85 -31.59
CA GLU A 232 13.66 14.53 -31.87
C GLU A 232 13.12 13.43 -30.94
N ALA A 233 13.86 12.34 -30.74
CA ALA A 233 13.46 11.24 -29.87
C ALA A 233 13.33 11.70 -28.40
N GLU A 234 14.30 12.46 -27.90
CA GLU A 234 14.27 13.01 -26.54
C GLU A 234 13.10 13.98 -26.35
N ALA A 235 12.74 14.77 -27.36
CA ALA A 235 11.57 15.65 -27.30
C ALA A 235 10.26 14.86 -27.21
N ILE A 236 10.11 13.77 -27.97
CA ILE A 236 8.95 12.88 -27.92
C ILE A 236 8.83 12.23 -26.53
N ILE A 237 9.93 11.64 -26.04
CA ILE A 237 9.97 10.99 -24.71
C ILE A 237 9.61 11.99 -23.61
N ARG A 238 10.19 13.21 -23.68
CA ARG A 238 9.92 14.28 -22.71
C ARG A 238 8.46 14.70 -22.71
N ALA A 239 7.81 14.81 -23.87
CA ALA A 239 6.40 15.18 -23.96
C ALA A 239 5.49 14.14 -23.30
N GLU A 240 5.72 12.85 -23.56
CA GLU A 240 4.98 11.75 -22.94
C GLU A 240 5.23 11.68 -21.43
N LEU A 241 6.47 11.92 -20.98
CA LEU A 241 6.83 11.95 -19.57
C LEU A 241 6.13 13.07 -18.81
N LEU A 242 6.03 14.26 -19.41
CA LEU A 242 5.31 15.37 -18.82
C LEU A 242 3.81 15.11 -18.74
N ARG A 243 3.24 14.36 -19.70
CA ARG A 243 1.85 13.91 -19.61
C ARG A 243 1.65 12.97 -18.41
N GLU A 244 2.56 12.02 -18.21
CA GLU A 244 2.53 11.09 -17.06
C GLU A 244 2.68 11.84 -15.72
N TRP A 245 3.59 12.82 -15.66
CA TRP A 245 3.73 13.70 -14.51
C TRP A 245 2.44 14.47 -14.20
N ASN A 246 1.83 15.09 -15.22
CA ASN A 246 0.58 15.82 -15.06
C ASN A 246 -0.56 14.90 -14.58
N LEU A 247 -0.59 13.65 -15.06
CA LEU A 247 -1.57 12.66 -14.62
C LEU A 247 -1.39 12.33 -13.13
N LEU A 248 -0.16 12.15 -12.66
CA LEU A 248 0.18 11.97 -11.25
C LEU A 248 -0.30 13.15 -10.40
N VAL A 249 0.03 14.38 -10.81
CA VAL A 249 -0.32 15.60 -10.08
C VAL A 249 -1.83 15.79 -10.01
N GLN A 250 -2.55 15.56 -11.12
CA GLN A 250 -4.01 15.59 -11.15
C GLN A 250 -4.61 14.54 -10.22
N ALA A 251 -4.05 13.32 -10.19
CA ALA A 251 -4.54 12.26 -9.33
C ALA A 251 -4.33 12.52 -7.84
N ARG A 252 -3.17 13.04 -7.46
CA ARG A 252 -2.89 13.51 -6.10
C ARG A 252 -3.88 14.59 -5.70
N ARG A 253 -4.09 15.60 -6.55
CA ARG A 253 -5.06 16.68 -6.31
C ARG A 253 -6.48 16.12 -6.15
N ALA A 254 -6.90 15.26 -7.07
CA ALA A 254 -8.21 14.63 -7.06
C ALA A 254 -8.48 13.90 -5.73
N PHE A 255 -7.51 13.14 -5.24
CA PHE A 255 -7.60 12.44 -3.95
C PHE A 255 -7.84 13.41 -2.78
N TRP A 256 -7.08 14.51 -2.72
CA TRP A 256 -7.25 15.50 -1.66
C TRP A 256 -8.55 16.30 -1.78
N THR A 257 -9.03 16.56 -2.99
CA THR A 257 -10.32 17.25 -3.22
C THR A 257 -11.54 16.43 -2.82
N LEU A 258 -11.39 15.12 -2.54
CA LEU A 258 -12.48 14.30 -2.01
C LEU A 258 -12.96 14.76 -0.61
N GLY A 259 -12.18 15.58 0.10
CA GLY A 259 -12.57 16.14 1.40
C GLY A 259 -12.70 15.09 2.50
N LEU A 260 -11.92 14.02 2.41
CA LEU A 260 -11.95 12.90 3.35
C LEU A 260 -11.37 13.30 4.71
N THR A 261 -12.02 12.87 5.80
CA THR A 261 -11.55 13.19 7.16
C THR A 261 -10.37 12.30 7.55
N GLN A 262 -9.37 12.86 8.24
CA GLN A 262 -8.28 12.05 8.80
C GLN A 262 -8.69 11.51 10.15
N GLY A 263 -8.70 10.18 10.26
CA GLY A 263 -9.00 9.52 11.51
C GLY A 263 -7.78 9.43 12.43
N PRO A 264 -8.00 9.33 13.76
CA PRO A 264 -6.92 9.27 14.74
C PRO A 264 -5.95 8.10 14.53
N GLU A 265 -6.43 6.95 14.01
CA GLU A 265 -5.61 5.74 13.88
C GLU A 265 -4.54 5.87 12.78
N LEU A 266 -4.71 6.81 11.84
CA LEU A 266 -3.69 7.14 10.84
C LEU A 266 -2.37 7.63 11.47
N THR A 267 -2.42 8.25 12.65
CA THR A 267 -1.21 8.69 13.37
C THR A 267 -0.34 7.48 13.74
N LYS A 268 -0.97 6.39 14.18
CA LYS A 268 -0.27 5.16 14.54
C LYS A 268 0.27 4.45 13.30
N LEU A 269 -0.52 4.37 12.22
CA LEU A 269 -0.06 3.84 10.93
C LEU A 269 1.14 4.62 10.37
N SER A 270 1.13 5.94 10.50
CA SER A 270 2.24 6.81 10.08
C SER A 270 3.49 6.54 10.91
N ALA A 271 3.38 6.52 12.24
CA ALA A 271 4.50 6.22 13.12
C ALA A 271 5.13 4.85 12.83
N GLU A 272 4.32 3.82 12.59
CA GLU A 272 4.80 2.49 12.23
C GLU A 272 5.51 2.45 10.87
N SER A 273 4.99 3.18 9.88
CA SER A 273 5.61 3.27 8.55
C SER A 273 6.93 4.03 8.59
N PHE A 274 6.96 5.17 9.27
CA PHE A 274 8.18 5.94 9.49
C PHE A 274 9.26 5.11 10.20
N LYS A 275 8.89 4.41 11.28
CA LYS A 275 9.81 3.54 12.03
C LYS A 275 10.47 2.49 11.14
N ARG A 276 9.74 1.88 10.20
CA ARG A 276 10.30 0.88 9.28
C ARG A 276 11.28 1.51 8.29
N VAL A 277 10.92 2.64 7.69
CA VAL A 277 11.78 3.36 6.73
C VAL A 277 13.05 3.88 7.40
N ALA A 278 12.93 4.57 8.53
CA ALA A 278 14.06 5.08 9.29
C ALA A 278 15.03 3.96 9.68
N TRP A 279 14.50 2.83 10.18
CA TRP A 279 15.33 1.67 10.53
C TRP A 279 16.08 1.08 9.33
N GLN A 280 15.47 1.06 8.15
CA GLN A 280 16.11 0.56 6.93
C GLN A 280 17.21 1.51 6.43
N ILE A 281 16.98 2.81 6.50
CA ILE A 281 17.97 3.83 6.14
C ILE A 281 19.16 3.76 7.10
N ASP A 282 18.93 3.68 8.42
CA ASP A 282 19.99 3.55 9.44
C ASP A 282 20.84 2.29 9.27
N ARG A 283 20.25 1.20 8.76
CA ARG A 283 20.93 -0.08 8.54
C ARG A 283 21.49 -0.26 7.13
N ASN A 284 21.51 0.80 6.33
CA ASN A 284 21.96 0.76 4.95
C ASN A 284 21.26 -0.34 4.12
N TYR A 285 19.93 -0.43 4.27
CA TYR A 285 19.02 -1.22 3.42
C TYR A 285 19.23 -2.74 3.45
N GLY A 286 19.55 -3.30 4.62
CA GLY A 286 19.70 -4.75 4.77
C GLY A 286 18.38 -5.51 4.59
N SER A 287 18.30 -6.38 3.57
CA SER A 287 17.14 -7.27 3.39
C SER A 287 17.16 -8.46 4.35
N PRO A 288 15.99 -8.90 4.86
CA PRO A 288 15.88 -10.13 5.62
C PRO A 288 16.13 -11.34 4.71
N ALA A 289 17.24 -12.04 4.91
CA ALA A 289 17.60 -13.24 4.16
C ALA A 289 17.63 -14.52 5.04
N ARG A 290 17.60 -14.36 6.36
CA ARG A 290 17.73 -15.46 7.33
C ARG A 290 16.35 -15.91 7.82
N PRO A 291 16.13 -17.19 8.16
CA PRO A 291 14.84 -17.68 8.64
C PRO A 291 14.24 -16.84 9.77
N ARG A 292 15.06 -16.44 10.75
CA ARG A 292 14.65 -15.55 11.84
C ARG A 292 14.14 -14.20 11.34
N SER A 293 14.90 -13.53 10.47
CA SER A 293 14.52 -12.22 9.94
C SER A 293 13.28 -12.30 9.04
N LEU A 294 13.08 -13.43 8.34
CA LEU A 294 11.88 -13.67 7.54
C LEU A 294 10.65 -13.91 8.41
N ALA A 295 10.77 -14.67 9.50
CA ALA A 295 9.69 -14.86 10.46
C ALA A 295 9.28 -13.54 11.14
N GLN A 296 10.26 -12.73 11.55
CA GLN A 296 10.00 -11.38 12.06
C GLN A 296 9.29 -10.50 11.03
N ARG A 297 9.69 -10.57 9.76
CA ARG A 297 9.04 -9.81 8.69
C ARG A 297 7.59 -10.26 8.46
N LEU A 298 7.31 -11.56 8.51
CA LEU A 298 5.94 -12.09 8.40
C LEU A 298 5.05 -11.62 9.56
N ASP A 299 5.58 -11.57 10.77
CA ASP A 299 4.89 -11.01 11.93
C ASP A 299 4.57 -9.52 11.76
N GLU A 300 5.51 -8.74 11.23
CA GLU A 300 5.29 -7.33 10.94
C GLU A 300 4.21 -7.13 9.87
N LEU A 301 4.18 -7.97 8.82
CA LEU A 301 3.14 -7.94 7.79
C LEU A 301 1.77 -8.26 8.37
N THR A 302 1.67 -9.32 9.20
CA THR A 302 0.45 -9.70 9.90
C THR A 302 -0.04 -8.57 10.80
N TYR A 303 0.85 -7.99 11.61
CA TYR A 303 0.52 -6.88 12.50
C TYR A 303 0.03 -5.65 11.72
N ALA A 304 0.69 -5.32 10.60
CA ALA A 304 0.25 -4.21 9.75
C ALA A 304 -1.14 -4.47 9.14
N GLN A 305 -1.42 -5.69 8.70
CA GLN A 305 -2.73 -6.09 8.18
C GLN A 305 -3.83 -5.95 9.24
N GLU A 306 -3.59 -6.45 10.45
CA GLU A 306 -4.53 -6.32 11.57
C GLU A 306 -4.73 -4.85 11.97
N LEU A 307 -3.65 -4.06 12.02
CA LEU A 307 -3.70 -2.66 12.42
C LEU A 307 -4.44 -1.80 11.39
N ALA A 308 -4.18 -2.02 10.10
CA ALA A 308 -4.88 -1.32 9.02
C ALA A 308 -6.37 -1.68 9.00
N ALA A 309 -6.71 -2.96 9.18
CA ALA A 309 -8.10 -3.40 9.26
C ALA A 309 -8.84 -2.79 10.47
N TYR A 310 -8.17 -2.70 11.62
CA TYR A 310 -8.70 -2.02 12.80
C TYR A 310 -8.92 -0.53 12.53
N ALA A 311 -7.92 0.17 11.99
CA ALA A 311 -7.99 1.60 11.68
C ALA A 311 -9.13 1.93 10.72
N ASP A 312 -9.28 1.16 9.64
CA ASP A 312 -10.35 1.31 8.66
C ASP A 312 -11.75 1.24 9.31
N VAL A 313 -11.98 0.29 10.22
CA VAL A 313 -13.29 0.13 10.90
C VAL A 313 -13.50 1.20 11.99
N ALA A 314 -12.43 1.58 12.69
CA ALA A 314 -12.47 2.58 13.75
C ALA A 314 -12.83 3.97 13.19
N ASP A 315 -12.16 4.35 12.10
CA ASP A 315 -12.19 5.71 11.56
C ASP A 315 -13.30 5.90 10.52
N ASP A 316 -13.56 4.91 9.65
CA ASP A 316 -14.51 5.08 8.55
C ASP A 316 -15.93 4.56 8.89
N PRO A 317 -16.96 5.42 8.91
CA PRO A 317 -18.34 5.00 9.18
C PRO A 317 -18.95 4.09 8.10
N ILE A 318 -18.56 4.21 6.82
CA ILE A 318 -19.06 3.36 5.73
C ILE A 318 -18.44 1.97 5.81
N VAL A 319 -17.11 1.90 6.06
CA VAL A 319 -16.44 0.61 6.28
C VAL A 319 -16.99 -0.07 7.52
N ARG A 320 -17.25 0.68 8.60
CA ARG A 320 -17.87 0.15 9.81
C ARG A 320 -19.30 -0.35 9.58
N ALA A 321 -20.14 0.37 8.83
CA ALA A 321 -21.48 -0.11 8.48
C ALA A 321 -21.42 -1.41 7.66
N THR A 322 -20.45 -1.52 6.75
CA THR A 322 -20.21 -2.76 6.00
C THR A 322 -19.77 -3.89 6.94
N ALA A 323 -18.85 -3.61 7.87
CA ALA A 323 -18.39 -4.57 8.88
C ALA A 323 -19.51 -5.00 9.84
N LEU A 324 -20.42 -4.09 10.19
CA LEU A 324 -21.64 -4.34 10.97
C LEU A 324 -22.56 -5.34 10.24
N SER A 325 -22.83 -5.10 8.94
CA SER A 325 -23.67 -6.00 8.13
C SER A 325 -23.07 -7.41 7.96
N ALA A 326 -21.74 -7.51 8.04
CA ALA A 326 -21.00 -8.77 7.98
C ALA A 326 -20.85 -9.45 9.36
N GLY A 327 -21.33 -8.84 10.44
CA GLY A 327 -21.22 -9.32 11.82
C GLY A 327 -19.82 -9.24 12.43
N ARG A 328 -18.92 -8.43 11.85
CA ARG A 328 -17.56 -8.13 12.40
C ARG A 328 -17.57 -7.01 13.44
N VAL A 329 -18.61 -6.18 13.43
CA VAL A 329 -18.88 -5.16 14.46
C VAL A 329 -20.20 -5.53 15.13
N LEU A 330 -20.22 -5.45 16.45
CA LEU A 330 -21.38 -5.65 17.29
C LEU A 330 -21.96 -4.28 17.66
N ASP A 331 -23.19 -4.03 17.25
CA ASP A 331 -24.00 -2.91 17.74
C ASP A 331 -24.98 -3.47 18.77
N ALA A 332 -24.85 -3.00 20.01
CA ALA A 332 -25.62 -3.52 21.12
C ALA A 332 -26.00 -2.43 22.12
N THR A 333 -27.15 -2.63 22.77
CA THR A 333 -27.63 -1.81 23.86
C THR A 333 -27.15 -2.41 25.18
N ILE A 334 -26.61 -1.58 26.07
CA ILE A 334 -26.26 -2.02 27.42
C ILE A 334 -27.54 -2.19 28.22
N ILE A 335 -27.86 -3.41 28.64
CA ILE A 335 -29.04 -3.69 29.48
C ILE A 335 -28.71 -3.52 30.95
N ASN A 336 -27.55 -4.04 31.36
CA ASN A 336 -27.10 -3.97 32.74
C ASN A 336 -25.60 -3.75 32.82
N ARG A 337 -25.18 -3.08 33.88
CA ARG A 337 -23.79 -2.93 34.28
C ARG A 337 -23.66 -3.35 35.74
N ASP A 338 -23.04 -4.49 35.96
CA ASP A 338 -22.69 -4.96 37.29
C ASP A 338 -21.22 -4.61 37.58
N GLN A 339 -21.02 -3.76 38.59
CA GLN A 339 -19.70 -3.40 39.07
C GLN A 339 -19.77 -3.20 40.59
N PRO A 340 -19.48 -4.24 41.39
CA PRO A 340 -19.62 -4.19 42.86
C PRO A 340 -18.87 -3.04 43.51
N ARG A 341 -17.70 -2.68 42.96
CA ARG A 341 -16.92 -1.51 43.36
C ARG A 341 -16.58 -0.66 42.14
N ARG A 342 -17.11 0.56 42.10
CA ARG A 342 -16.89 1.53 41.01
C ARG A 342 -15.39 1.71 40.70
N GLY A 343 -15.00 1.52 39.45
CA GLY A 343 -13.61 1.66 38.99
C GLY A 343 -12.69 0.48 39.28
N PHE A 344 -13.23 -0.64 39.77
CA PHE A 344 -12.49 -1.87 40.01
C PHE A 344 -13.10 -3.03 39.24
N GLN A 345 -12.30 -4.08 39.07
CA GLN A 345 -12.77 -5.38 38.61
C GLN A 345 -13.41 -6.17 39.77
N PRO A 346 -14.33 -7.10 39.48
CA PRO A 346 -14.92 -7.37 38.17
C PRO A 346 -15.90 -6.27 37.73
N CYS A 347 -16.02 -6.07 36.42
CA CYS A 347 -17.06 -5.23 35.82
C CYS A 347 -17.65 -5.99 34.64
N THR A 348 -18.95 -6.27 34.72
CA THR A 348 -19.68 -7.08 33.74
C THR A 348 -20.74 -6.22 33.09
N LEU A 349 -20.80 -6.25 31.76
CA LEU A 349 -21.86 -5.63 30.98
C LEU A 349 -22.74 -6.73 30.38
N THR A 350 -24.04 -6.56 30.50
CA THR A 350 -25.02 -7.33 29.75
C THR A 350 -25.42 -6.52 28.53
N LEU A 351 -25.15 -7.05 27.34
CA LEU A 351 -25.44 -6.41 26.06
C LEU A 351 -26.64 -7.13 25.42
N GLU A 352 -27.49 -6.40 24.71
CA GLU A 352 -28.53 -6.97 23.86
C GLU A 352 -28.44 -6.41 22.44
N THR A 353 -28.57 -7.28 21.44
CA THR A 353 -28.56 -6.91 20.03
C THR A 353 -29.65 -7.62 19.24
N CYS A 354 -30.17 -6.94 18.22
CA CYS A 354 -31.10 -7.51 17.23
C CYS A 354 -30.43 -7.67 15.85
N GLN A 355 -29.10 -7.66 15.79
CA GLN A 355 -28.37 -7.85 14.53
C GLN A 355 -28.63 -9.24 13.95
N GLN A 356 -28.97 -9.29 12.66
CA GLN A 356 -29.24 -10.55 11.96
C GLN A 356 -28.00 -11.42 11.75
N VAL A 357 -26.83 -10.79 11.56
CA VAL A 357 -25.57 -11.50 11.34
C VAL A 357 -24.67 -11.21 12.53
N LEU A 358 -24.38 -12.25 13.33
CA LEU A 358 -23.52 -12.17 14.50
C LEU A 358 -22.39 -13.19 14.38
N ARG A 359 -21.13 -12.75 14.47
CA ARG A 359 -19.94 -13.63 14.49
C ARG A 359 -19.26 -13.72 15.86
N VAL A 360 -19.92 -13.20 16.89
CA VAL A 360 -19.42 -13.16 18.26
C VAL A 360 -19.68 -14.51 18.94
N ARG A 361 -18.67 -15.04 19.63
CA ARG A 361 -18.76 -16.29 20.40
C ARG A 361 -18.21 -16.10 21.80
N ALA A 362 -18.51 -17.04 22.70
CA ALA A 362 -17.84 -17.11 23.98
C ALA A 362 -16.31 -17.17 23.77
N GLY A 363 -15.59 -16.34 24.50
CA GLY A 363 -14.15 -16.15 24.39
C GLY A 363 -13.72 -15.00 23.48
N THR A 364 -14.58 -14.47 22.60
CA THR A 364 -14.28 -13.32 21.73
C THR A 364 -13.95 -12.09 22.56
N GLN A 365 -12.90 -11.36 22.18
CA GLN A 365 -12.57 -10.06 22.76
C GLN A 365 -13.19 -8.95 21.93
N LEU A 366 -13.72 -7.93 22.60
CA LEU A 366 -14.32 -6.77 21.96
C LEU A 366 -13.85 -5.48 22.64
N GLN A 367 -13.64 -4.44 21.84
CA GLN A 367 -13.30 -3.10 22.27
C GLN A 367 -14.43 -2.13 21.93
N LEU A 368 -14.75 -1.25 22.88
CA LEU A 368 -15.69 -0.15 22.68
C LEU A 368 -15.08 0.89 21.73
N ARG A 369 -15.83 1.27 20.68
CA ARG A 369 -15.37 2.27 19.71
C ARG A 369 -15.00 3.59 20.38
N GLY A 370 -13.83 4.13 20.04
CA GLY A 370 -13.35 5.42 20.56
C GLY A 370 -12.94 5.42 22.03
N ALA A 371 -12.89 4.25 22.69
CA ALA A 371 -12.48 4.14 24.08
C ALA A 371 -11.50 2.98 24.28
N ARG A 372 -10.62 3.13 25.27
CA ARG A 372 -9.74 2.05 25.75
C ARG A 372 -10.48 1.14 26.74
N VAL A 373 -11.64 0.63 26.34
CA VAL A 373 -12.45 -0.32 27.12
C VAL A 373 -12.52 -1.61 26.33
N VAL A 374 -11.93 -2.67 26.88
CA VAL A 374 -11.89 -4.00 26.27
C VAL A 374 -12.54 -4.99 27.21
N GLY A 375 -13.37 -5.87 26.66
CA GLY A 375 -13.99 -6.96 27.38
C GLY A 375 -13.87 -8.28 26.64
N ARG A 376 -14.17 -9.36 27.35
CA ARG A 376 -14.24 -10.71 26.81
C ARG A 376 -15.66 -11.25 27.00
N ILE A 377 -16.23 -11.78 25.93
CA ILE A 377 -17.54 -12.41 25.95
C ILE A 377 -17.42 -13.72 26.72
N THR A 378 -18.24 -13.91 27.76
CA THR A 378 -18.28 -15.14 28.55
C THR A 378 -19.47 -16.01 28.19
N GLU A 379 -20.59 -15.39 27.81
CA GLU A 379 -21.84 -16.08 27.49
C GLU A 379 -22.55 -15.40 26.31
N VAL A 380 -23.21 -16.20 25.48
CA VAL A 380 -24.08 -15.78 24.37
C VAL A 380 -25.39 -16.55 24.52
N ARG A 381 -26.52 -15.85 24.62
CA ARG A 381 -27.84 -16.44 24.82
C ARG A 381 -28.84 -15.84 23.85
N GLU A 382 -29.54 -16.67 23.10
CA GLU A 382 -30.67 -16.24 22.28
C GLU A 382 -31.90 -15.97 23.16
N LEU A 383 -32.59 -14.87 22.89
CA LEU A 383 -33.82 -14.46 23.54
C LEU A 383 -34.96 -14.39 22.50
N ASN A 384 -36.20 -14.45 22.98
CA ASN A 384 -37.41 -14.23 22.17
C ASN A 384 -37.44 -15.06 20.87
N ALA A 385 -37.17 -16.36 20.98
CA ALA A 385 -37.14 -17.29 19.85
C ALA A 385 -36.18 -16.87 18.71
N GLY A 386 -35.05 -16.25 19.06
CA GLY A 386 -34.00 -15.84 18.11
C GLY A 386 -34.15 -14.42 17.55
N GLN A 387 -35.10 -13.63 18.08
CA GLN A 387 -35.28 -12.22 17.66
C GLN A 387 -34.22 -11.27 18.26
N SER A 388 -33.70 -11.58 19.45
CA SER A 388 -32.59 -10.84 20.05
C SER A 388 -31.56 -11.79 20.65
N VAL A 389 -30.32 -11.32 20.75
CA VAL A 389 -29.21 -12.04 21.38
C VAL A 389 -28.70 -11.22 22.55
N GLN A 390 -28.64 -11.86 23.72
CA GLN A 390 -28.02 -11.33 24.92
C GLN A 390 -26.58 -11.85 25.05
N LEU A 391 -25.67 -10.95 25.38
CA LEU A 391 -24.25 -11.23 25.52
C LEU A 391 -23.78 -10.78 26.90
N THR A 392 -23.00 -11.61 27.58
CA THR A 392 -22.33 -11.23 28.83
C THR A 392 -20.88 -10.91 28.52
N LEU A 393 -20.48 -9.65 28.74
CA LEU A 393 -19.15 -9.13 28.48
C LEU A 393 -18.46 -8.78 29.80
N VAL A 394 -17.35 -9.42 30.12
CA VAL A 394 -16.51 -9.08 31.29
C VAL A 394 -15.41 -8.13 30.86
N ILE A 395 -15.37 -6.93 31.43
CA ILE A 395 -14.37 -5.90 31.10
C ILE A 395 -13.00 -6.30 31.67
N THR A 396 -12.05 -6.52 30.77
CA THR A 396 -10.66 -6.88 31.09
C THR A 396 -9.75 -5.66 31.17
N THR A 397 -10.06 -4.59 30.43
CA THR A 397 -9.28 -3.34 30.42
C THR A 397 -10.21 -2.13 30.37
N GLY A 398 -9.86 -1.04 31.06
CA GLY A 398 -10.61 0.22 31.00
C GLY A 398 -11.76 0.35 32.01
N VAL A 399 -11.79 -0.42 33.10
CA VAL A 399 -12.84 -0.33 34.14
C VAL A 399 -12.96 1.03 34.83
N ARG A 400 -11.91 1.86 34.76
CA ARG A 400 -11.86 3.25 35.28
C ARG A 400 -12.15 4.29 34.20
N ASN A 401 -12.41 3.87 32.97
CA ASN A 401 -12.63 4.79 31.86
C ASN A 401 -13.94 5.57 32.12
N PRO A 402 -13.93 6.92 32.07
CA PRO A 402 -15.14 7.72 32.26
C PRO A 402 -16.19 7.46 31.18
N HIS A 403 -15.78 6.95 30.01
CA HIS A 403 -16.65 6.60 28.89
C HIS A 403 -17.21 5.17 28.96
N LEU A 404 -17.13 4.50 30.12
CA LEU A 404 -17.79 3.20 30.28
C LEU A 404 -19.31 3.40 30.14
N PRO A 405 -19.98 2.70 29.22
CA PRO A 405 -21.35 3.02 28.86
C PRO A 405 -22.33 2.73 30.00
N ALA A 406 -23.40 3.52 30.05
CA ALA A 406 -24.48 3.37 31.01
C ALA A 406 -25.55 2.40 30.48
N PRO A 407 -26.32 1.74 31.36
CA PRO A 407 -27.53 1.03 30.95
C PRO A 407 -28.46 1.91 30.09
N GLY A 408 -29.04 1.34 29.04
CA GLY A 408 -29.84 2.01 28.01
C GLY A 408 -29.03 2.60 26.86
N GLN A 409 -27.69 2.70 26.97
CA GLN A 409 -26.86 3.26 25.90
C GLN A 409 -26.62 2.25 24.78
N ARG A 410 -26.78 2.67 23.53
CA ARG A 410 -26.39 1.91 22.33
C ARG A 410 -24.93 2.18 21.98
N THR A 411 -24.18 1.13 21.69
CA THR A 411 -22.72 1.18 21.53
C THR A 411 -22.21 0.24 20.46
N ASP A 412 -21.18 0.68 19.74
CA ASP A 412 -20.43 -0.14 18.77
C ASP A 412 -19.24 -0.80 19.46
N TRP A 413 -19.14 -2.12 19.30
CA TRP A 413 -18.06 -2.96 19.79
C TRP A 413 -17.40 -3.66 18.61
N MET A 414 -16.08 -3.61 18.55
CA MET A 414 -15.29 -4.14 17.44
C MET A 414 -14.14 -5.01 17.96
N GLU A 415 -13.45 -5.72 17.06
CA GLU A 415 -12.21 -6.40 17.43
C GLU A 415 -11.22 -5.37 18.03
N PRO A 416 -10.52 -5.73 19.11
CA PRO A 416 -9.60 -4.82 19.76
C PRO A 416 -8.43 -4.48 18.85
N GLU A 417 -7.85 -3.32 19.09
CA GLU A 417 -6.57 -2.92 18.50
C GLU A 417 -5.54 -4.05 18.69
N PRO A 418 -4.83 -4.47 17.63
CA PRO A 418 -3.86 -5.56 17.75
C PRO A 418 -2.73 -5.16 18.71
N ALA A 419 -2.43 -6.07 19.63
CA ALA A 419 -1.34 -5.86 20.57
C ALA A 419 0.01 -5.90 19.86
N ASP A 420 0.88 -4.93 20.14
CA ASP A 420 2.26 -4.97 19.66
C ASP A 420 3.08 -6.00 20.46
N LEU A 421 3.11 -7.23 19.95
CA LEU A 421 3.83 -8.34 20.57
C LEU A 421 5.28 -8.45 20.05
N ARG A 422 5.77 -7.52 19.22
CA ARG A 422 7.08 -7.66 18.55
C ARG A 422 8.23 -7.88 19.53
N TYR A 423 8.22 -7.19 20.68
CA TYR A 423 9.24 -7.37 21.72
C TYR A 423 9.22 -8.79 22.32
N GLN A 424 8.03 -9.29 22.66
CA GLN A 424 7.86 -10.62 23.25
C GLN A 424 8.19 -11.70 22.23
N LYS A 425 7.73 -11.54 20.98
CA LYS A 425 8.08 -12.43 19.87
C LYS A 425 9.57 -12.43 19.58
N ARG A 426 10.27 -11.29 19.68
CA ARG A 426 11.74 -11.23 19.59
C ARG A 426 12.40 -12.12 20.64
N GLN A 427 11.96 -12.09 21.89
CA GLN A 427 12.47 -12.98 22.94
C GLN A 427 12.16 -14.46 22.66
N VAL A 428 11.01 -14.76 22.05
CA VAL A 428 10.70 -16.12 21.58
C VAL A 428 11.67 -16.54 20.47
N TYR A 429 11.91 -15.68 19.49
CA TYR A 429 12.87 -15.94 18.41
C TYR A 429 14.31 -16.11 18.89
N GLU A 430 14.72 -15.37 19.93
CA GLU A 430 16.03 -15.54 20.56
C GLU A 430 16.15 -16.90 21.23
N ARG A 431 15.13 -17.32 21.97
CA ARG A 431 15.08 -18.64 22.59
C ARG A 431 15.05 -19.76 21.56
N MET A 432 14.21 -19.62 20.52
CA MET A 432 14.16 -20.57 19.41
C MET A 432 15.51 -20.69 18.71
N ALA A 433 16.16 -19.56 18.40
CA ALA A 433 17.47 -19.55 17.77
C ALA A 433 18.55 -20.22 18.63
N ALA A 434 18.54 -19.96 19.94
CA ALA A 434 19.47 -20.59 20.88
C ALA A 434 19.25 -22.11 21.02
N SER A 435 18.02 -22.58 20.83
CA SER A 435 17.65 -24.01 20.89
C SER A 435 17.73 -24.74 19.55
N ALA A 436 17.85 -24.01 18.44
CA ALA A 436 17.79 -24.59 17.10
C ALA A 436 19.11 -25.26 16.71
N ASP A 437 19.02 -26.30 15.89
CA ASP A 437 20.18 -26.91 15.25
C ASP A 437 20.95 -25.87 14.42
N THR A 438 22.28 -25.91 14.49
CA THR A 438 23.15 -24.98 13.75
C THR A 438 22.98 -25.09 12.24
N ARG A 439 22.43 -26.18 11.71
CA ARG A 439 22.07 -26.30 10.28
C ARG A 439 20.87 -25.44 9.88
N VAL A 440 20.01 -25.08 10.84
CA VAL A 440 18.82 -24.26 10.61
C VAL A 440 19.11 -22.78 10.87
N MET A 441 19.96 -22.47 11.86
CA MET A 441 20.17 -21.11 12.35
C MET A 441 21.64 -20.65 12.38
N GLY A 442 22.61 -21.50 12.03
CA GLY A 442 24.03 -21.17 11.99
C GLY A 442 24.46 -20.46 10.70
N ASP A 443 25.55 -19.69 10.79
CA ASP A 443 26.15 -18.98 9.65
C ASP A 443 26.89 -19.93 8.67
N THR A 444 27.15 -21.17 9.09
CA THR A 444 27.70 -22.23 8.24
C THR A 444 26.56 -23.09 7.72
N LEU A 445 26.13 -22.81 6.49
CA LEU A 445 25.56 -23.88 5.68
C LEU A 445 26.57 -25.04 5.72
N PRO A 446 26.14 -26.31 5.91
CA PRO A 446 27.06 -27.42 5.75
C PRO A 446 27.76 -27.22 4.41
N LEU A 447 29.10 -27.22 4.40
CA LEU A 447 29.89 -27.16 3.18
C LEU A 447 29.17 -28.04 2.17
N ALA A 448 28.73 -27.42 1.06
CA ALA A 448 28.08 -28.17 -0.01
C ALA A 448 28.94 -29.41 -0.21
N ARG A 449 28.35 -30.61 -0.06
CA ARG A 449 29.08 -31.82 -0.41
C ARG A 449 29.67 -31.52 -1.78
N PRO A 450 30.99 -31.64 -1.97
CA PRO A 450 31.59 -31.36 -3.26
C PRO A 450 30.73 -32.08 -4.29
N GLN A 451 30.15 -31.31 -5.22
CA GLN A 451 29.50 -31.93 -6.36
C GLN A 451 30.54 -32.92 -6.92
N PRO A 452 30.21 -34.21 -7.06
CA PRO A 452 31.14 -35.12 -7.71
C PRO A 452 31.48 -34.47 -9.05
N ALA A 453 32.77 -34.22 -9.26
CA ALA A 453 33.27 -33.35 -10.31
C ALA A 453 33.06 -33.90 -11.74
N ASP A 454 32.27 -34.95 -11.92
CA ASP A 454 32.25 -35.76 -13.14
C ASP A 454 30.87 -36.29 -13.57
N ASP A 455 29.77 -35.81 -13.01
CA ASP A 455 28.46 -36.16 -13.58
C ASP A 455 28.11 -35.20 -14.74
N ASP A 456 28.59 -35.56 -15.94
CA ASP A 456 28.10 -35.05 -17.22
C ASP A 456 26.56 -35.01 -17.18
N LEU A 457 25.97 -33.84 -17.46
CA LEU A 457 24.52 -33.60 -17.45
C LEU A 457 23.77 -34.63 -18.30
N ALA A 458 24.40 -35.18 -19.35
CA ALA A 458 23.83 -36.23 -20.18
C ALA A 458 23.67 -37.59 -19.46
N THR A 459 24.47 -37.84 -18.41
CA THR A 459 24.42 -39.05 -17.58
C THR A 459 23.31 -38.94 -16.53
N ILE A 460 23.13 -37.76 -15.95
CA ILE A 460 22.01 -37.45 -15.03
C ILE A 460 20.67 -37.57 -15.77
N ALA A 461 20.57 -37.00 -16.97
CA ALA A 461 19.36 -37.04 -17.78
C ALA A 461 18.95 -38.48 -18.20
N ARG A 462 19.91 -39.39 -18.39
CA ARG A 462 19.65 -40.80 -18.71
C ARG A 462 19.16 -41.60 -17.51
N ARG A 463 19.63 -41.29 -16.29
CA ARG A 463 19.17 -41.96 -15.06
C ARG A 463 17.72 -41.59 -14.71
N LEU A 464 17.31 -40.35 -14.92
CA LEU A 464 15.95 -39.88 -14.62
C LEU A 464 14.89 -40.38 -15.60
N ARG A 465 15.29 -40.97 -16.74
CA ARG A 465 14.38 -41.56 -17.74
C ARG A 465 14.13 -43.05 -17.55
N ARG A 466 14.75 -43.68 -16.54
CA ARG A 466 14.40 -45.03 -16.08
C ARG A 466 13.63 -44.91 -14.78
#